data_AF-A0A1B9L115-F1
#
_entry.id   AF-A0A1B9L115-F1
#
_cell.length_a   1.000
_cell.length_b   1.000
_cell.length_c   1.000
_cell.angle_alpha   90.00
_cell.angle_beta   90.00
_cell.angle_gamma   90.00
#
_symmetry.space_group_name_H-M   'P 1'
#
loop_
_entity.id
_entity.type
_entity.pdbx_description
1 polymer ?
#
loop_
_entity_poly.entity_id
_entity_poly.type
_entity_poly.pdbx_seq_one_letter_code
_entity_poly.pdbx_strand_id
1 'polypeptide(L)'
;MLLIKKGNFYMKKYFIIIVVLFLTACGDSEEVKRVKALIYPQLDQTITVGNALENREICKSVNWKFLKDEKKRDIVEYNCNLDTKNAEKFLHAQLDDELNILKSKFVETDIKVSPEEYKKFRIDEVKASKNKRYKYTIYENYVDINATEFIYANARLEVYNLLGQALDDISKSKAFIRYQQNRNYFITNKESIEKIILEDHSISLVNDLIDYIYYSKYSSLVGDIYWMVDRDNSSPSSSFRWENISNKAIHNKIEEMLSDIKDIHNQLKQHKIYFSRSYLFENQGGFINPIYNKKIRYSDELLKIDDDNGMINLAHSSACNRTLQYFLEGETPKTVSVYDHKIETKIPANNYRELLESLKTKEKNIISKFVSDVLVPHNNKNKANIEILEKLQSNIKIKNYDQKIRWSLVGEQKPVLANCELIVETNSFPPVISDSKLANNCFSATYSDQYVDSVYNDPLYQLLYDINSNLKN
;
A
#
# COMPACT_ATOMS: atom_id res chain seq x y z
N MET A 1 -80.29 9.57 -33.78
CA MET A 1 -78.89 9.17 -34.03
C MET A 1 -78.08 10.45 -34.16
N LEU A 2 -77.15 10.68 -33.20
CA LEU A 2 -76.05 11.67 -33.13
C LEU A 2 -76.39 13.15 -33.47
N LEU A 3 -76.62 14.08 -32.54
CA LEU A 3 -75.74 14.76 -31.54
C LEU A 3 -74.46 15.41 -32.09
N ILE A 4 -74.35 16.73 -31.89
CA ILE A 4 -73.22 17.57 -31.37
C ILE A 4 -73.60 19.05 -31.64
N LYS A 5 -73.40 20.08 -30.80
CA LYS A 5 -73.10 20.26 -29.36
C LYS A 5 -73.26 21.75 -29.03
N LYS A 6 -73.69 22.07 -27.80
CA LYS A 6 -73.93 23.40 -27.22
C LYS A 6 -72.62 24.13 -26.85
N GLY A 7 -72.66 25.46 -26.91
CA GLY A 7 -71.91 26.35 -26.02
C GLY A 7 -72.86 27.43 -25.50
N ASN A 8 -72.85 27.71 -24.19
CA ASN A 8 -73.08 29.05 -23.65
C ASN A 8 -72.89 29.07 -22.13
N PHE A 9 -71.94 29.90 -21.71
CA PHE A 9 -71.81 30.50 -20.39
C PHE A 9 -72.80 31.67 -20.30
N TYR A 10 -73.45 31.95 -19.15
CA TYR A 10 -73.62 33.30 -18.60
C TYR A 10 -74.37 33.28 -17.24
N MET A 11 -73.62 33.72 -16.23
CA MET A 11 -73.96 34.41 -14.97
C MET A 11 -75.37 34.33 -14.36
N LYS A 12 -75.44 33.81 -13.12
CA LYS A 12 -76.37 34.28 -12.07
C LYS A 12 -75.55 34.91 -10.94
N LYS A 13 -75.73 36.22 -10.70
CA LYS A 13 -75.29 36.93 -9.49
C LYS A 13 -76.50 37.06 -8.55
N TYR A 14 -76.43 36.38 -7.40
CA TYR A 14 -77.07 36.84 -6.17
C TYR A 14 -76.05 36.73 -5.04
N PHE A 15 -76.13 37.71 -4.17
CA PHE A 15 -75.10 38.28 -3.32
C PHE A 15 -75.38 37.88 -1.86
N ILE A 16 -74.29 37.72 -1.09
CA ILE A 16 -74.20 37.68 0.38
C ILE A 16 -74.84 36.49 1.10
N ILE A 17 -73.99 35.61 1.66
CA ILE A 17 -74.15 35.04 3.01
C ILE A 17 -72.75 34.89 3.64
N ILE A 18 -72.52 35.67 4.72
CA ILE A 18 -71.63 35.45 5.88
C ILE A 18 -70.11 35.35 5.60
N VAL A 19 -69.43 36.49 5.69
CA VAL A 19 -67.96 36.62 5.86
C VAL A 19 -67.66 37.28 7.22
N VAL A 20 -68.20 36.73 8.31
CA VAL A 20 -67.82 37.13 9.67
C VAL A 20 -67.89 35.91 10.57
N LEU A 21 -66.83 35.09 10.57
CA LEU A 21 -66.40 34.18 11.68
C LEU A 21 -65.24 33.27 11.23
N PHE A 22 -64.13 33.86 10.76
CA PHE A 22 -62.82 33.19 10.72
C PHE A 22 -61.69 34.20 11.02
N LEU A 23 -61.90 35.06 12.01
CA LEU A 23 -60.78 35.66 12.74
C LEU A 23 -60.52 34.77 13.96
N THR A 24 -60.09 33.53 13.74
CA THR A 24 -59.43 32.78 14.81
C THR A 24 -58.09 33.45 15.06
N ALA A 25 -57.95 33.94 16.29
CA ALA A 25 -56.79 34.60 16.85
C ALA A 25 -55.45 34.09 16.28
N CYS A 26 -54.71 35.01 15.67
CA CYS A 26 -53.30 34.83 15.33
C CYS A 26 -52.45 35.04 16.61
N GLY A 27 -52.76 34.29 17.66
CA GLY A 27 -52.09 34.36 18.96
C GLY A 27 -51.71 32.95 19.42
N ASP A 28 -50.51 32.81 19.99
CA ASP A 28 -50.04 31.54 20.52
C ASP A 28 -51.04 30.92 21.51
N SER A 29 -51.14 29.58 21.50
CA SER A 29 -51.92 28.87 22.49
C SER A 29 -51.35 29.10 23.90
N GLU A 30 -52.18 28.94 24.92
CA GLU A 30 -51.76 29.16 26.31
C GLU A 30 -50.63 28.20 26.72
N GLU A 31 -50.66 26.99 26.19
CA GLU A 31 -49.63 25.97 26.36
C GLU A 31 -48.29 26.41 25.77
N VAL A 32 -48.30 27.00 24.56
CA VAL A 32 -47.09 27.53 23.92
C VAL A 32 -46.52 28.69 24.73
N LYS A 33 -47.36 29.62 25.22
CA LYS A 33 -46.92 30.73 26.08
C LYS A 33 -46.25 30.25 27.36
N ARG A 34 -46.79 29.21 28.01
CA ARG A 34 -46.20 28.60 29.21
C ARG A 34 -44.77 28.09 28.97
N VAL A 35 -44.50 27.50 27.80
CA VAL A 35 -43.16 27.03 27.45
C VAL A 35 -42.23 28.20 27.11
N LYS A 36 -42.70 29.18 26.32
CA LYS A 36 -41.90 30.35 25.95
C LYS A 36 -41.45 31.16 27.17
N ALA A 37 -42.22 31.17 28.26
CA ALA A 37 -41.90 31.88 29.50
C ALA A 37 -40.84 31.18 30.38
N LEU A 38 -40.41 29.96 30.04
CA LEU A 38 -39.42 29.23 30.85
C LEU A 38 -38.05 29.89 30.79
N ILE A 39 -37.31 29.77 31.90
CA ILE A 39 -35.88 30.08 32.00
C ILE A 39 -35.16 28.79 32.41
N TYR A 40 -34.02 28.52 31.76
CA TYR A 40 -33.10 27.42 32.05
C TYR A 40 -31.79 27.99 32.63
N PRO A 41 -31.69 28.20 33.96
CA PRO A 41 -30.58 28.90 34.59
C PRO A 41 -29.19 28.30 34.38
N GLN A 42 -29.13 27.02 34.02
CA GLN A 42 -27.91 26.29 33.72
C GLN A 42 -27.39 26.54 32.30
N LEU A 43 -28.19 27.17 31.43
CA LEU A 43 -27.82 27.54 30.06
C LEU A 43 -27.61 29.05 29.97
N ASP A 44 -28.65 29.81 30.30
CA ASP A 44 -28.62 31.27 30.38
C ASP A 44 -29.75 31.76 31.29
N GLN A 45 -29.41 32.59 32.28
CA GLN A 45 -30.36 33.16 33.24
C GLN A 45 -31.04 34.44 32.76
N THR A 46 -30.54 35.03 31.67
CA THR A 46 -30.92 36.37 31.22
C THR A 46 -32.00 36.37 30.15
N ILE A 47 -32.28 35.21 29.54
CA ILE A 47 -33.26 35.07 28.46
C ILE A 47 -34.26 33.96 28.74
N THR A 48 -35.47 34.12 28.20
CA THR A 48 -36.49 33.07 28.20
C THR A 48 -36.28 32.11 27.04
N VAL A 49 -36.90 30.92 27.09
CA VAL A 49 -36.93 29.96 25.98
C VAL A 49 -37.52 30.60 24.72
N GLY A 50 -38.57 31.42 24.85
CA GLY A 50 -39.13 32.16 23.71
C GLY A 50 -38.08 33.05 23.06
N ASN A 51 -37.40 33.88 23.85
CA ASN A 51 -36.38 34.79 23.33
C ASN A 51 -35.18 34.05 22.71
N ALA A 52 -34.75 32.93 23.32
CA ALA A 52 -33.67 32.10 22.79
C ALA A 52 -34.01 31.46 21.44
N LEU A 53 -35.30 31.22 21.15
CA LEU A 53 -35.72 30.40 20.00
C LEU A 53 -36.40 31.19 18.88
N GLU A 54 -37.03 32.33 19.15
CA GLU A 54 -37.89 33.02 18.17
C GLU A 54 -37.14 33.81 17.08
N ASN A 55 -35.89 34.19 17.33
CA ASN A 55 -35.13 35.06 16.42
C ASN A 55 -33.74 34.50 16.07
N ARG A 56 -33.62 33.17 15.99
CA ARG A 56 -32.35 32.52 15.68
C ARG A 56 -32.01 32.66 14.20
N GLU A 57 -30.90 33.35 13.90
CA GLU A 57 -30.43 33.60 12.53
C GLU A 57 -30.16 32.32 11.73
N ILE A 58 -29.83 31.23 12.40
CA ILE A 58 -29.61 29.92 11.75
C ILE A 58 -30.89 29.25 11.27
N CYS A 59 -32.07 29.72 11.68
CA CYS A 59 -33.37 29.21 11.28
C CYS A 59 -33.93 30.02 10.09
N LYS A 60 -34.20 29.37 8.96
CA LYS A 60 -34.98 29.94 7.85
C LYS A 60 -36.42 30.27 8.26
N SER A 61 -36.99 29.44 9.12
CA SER A 61 -38.32 29.66 9.69
C SER A 61 -38.46 28.95 11.03
N VAL A 62 -39.35 29.48 11.88
CA VAL A 62 -39.67 28.95 13.20
C VAL A 62 -41.18 28.73 13.28
N ASN A 63 -41.59 27.63 13.89
CA ASN A 63 -42.99 27.32 14.12
C ASN A 63 -43.19 26.62 15.47
N TRP A 64 -44.23 27.04 16.20
CA TRP A 64 -44.65 26.43 17.46
C TRP A 64 -46.01 25.76 17.28
N LYS A 65 -46.16 24.54 17.81
CA LYS A 65 -47.44 23.81 17.77
C LYS A 65 -47.70 23.13 19.10
N PHE A 66 -48.98 23.09 19.48
CA PHE A 66 -49.48 22.23 20.53
C PHE A 66 -50.09 20.96 19.92
N LEU A 67 -49.67 19.81 20.40
CA LEU A 67 -50.08 18.50 19.88
C LEU A 67 -50.17 17.46 21.01
N LYS A 68 -50.83 16.33 20.74
CA LYS A 68 -50.78 15.16 21.62
C LYS A 68 -49.86 14.10 21.02
N ASP A 69 -49.00 13.50 21.83
CA ASP A 69 -48.16 12.39 21.38
C ASP A 69 -48.92 11.06 21.35
N GLU A 70 -48.23 9.98 20.97
CA GLU A 70 -48.81 8.62 20.88
C GLU A 70 -49.37 8.11 22.21
N LYS A 71 -48.86 8.61 23.35
CA LYS A 71 -49.35 8.29 24.69
C LYS A 71 -50.42 9.27 25.18
N LYS A 72 -50.96 10.10 24.28
CA LYS A 72 -51.95 11.15 24.55
C LYS A 72 -51.47 12.22 25.54
N ARG A 73 -50.15 12.39 25.70
CA ARG A 73 -49.55 13.46 26.51
C ARG A 73 -49.63 14.77 25.76
N ASP A 74 -49.86 15.84 26.49
CA ASP A 74 -49.86 17.20 25.96
C ASP A 74 -48.43 17.65 25.70
N ILE A 75 -48.11 17.98 24.45
CA ILE A 75 -46.79 18.36 23.98
C ILE A 75 -46.83 19.73 23.31
N VAL A 76 -45.86 20.57 23.65
CA VAL A 76 -45.51 21.74 22.85
C VAL A 76 -44.27 21.41 22.04
N GLU A 77 -44.35 21.53 20.73
CA GLU A 77 -43.24 21.34 19.80
C GLU A 77 -42.81 22.68 19.20
N TYR A 78 -41.53 22.98 19.35
CA TYR A 78 -40.83 23.96 18.54
C TYR A 78 -40.19 23.26 17.34
N ASN A 79 -40.34 23.84 16.15
CA ASN A 79 -39.63 23.44 14.96
C ASN A 79 -38.85 24.63 14.40
N CYS A 80 -37.54 24.48 14.29
CA CYS A 80 -36.67 25.36 13.51
C CYS A 80 -36.28 24.67 12.21
N ASN A 81 -36.66 25.26 11.09
CA ASN A 81 -36.13 24.88 9.80
C ASN A 81 -34.77 25.55 9.61
N LEU A 82 -33.68 24.79 9.69
CA LEU A 82 -32.32 25.29 9.62
C LEU A 82 -31.92 25.72 8.19
N ASP A 83 -31.03 26.70 8.08
CA ASP A 83 -30.34 26.93 6.81
C ASP A 83 -29.47 25.71 6.46
N THR A 84 -29.63 25.23 5.24
CA THR A 84 -28.97 24.03 4.72
C THR A 84 -27.55 24.33 4.25
N LYS A 85 -27.17 25.60 4.02
CA LYS A 85 -25.87 25.97 3.45
C LYS A 85 -24.68 25.40 4.23
N ASN A 86 -24.68 25.51 5.56
CA ASN A 86 -23.58 25.00 6.39
C ASN A 86 -23.52 23.46 6.36
N ALA A 87 -24.68 22.81 6.43
CA ALA A 87 -24.80 21.36 6.36
C ALA A 87 -24.36 20.81 4.98
N GLU A 88 -24.76 21.47 3.89
CA GLU A 88 -24.34 21.12 2.53
C GLU A 88 -22.83 21.33 2.36
N LYS A 89 -22.29 22.46 2.83
CA LYS A 89 -20.85 22.73 2.80
C LYS A 89 -20.06 21.65 3.56
N PHE A 90 -20.52 21.28 4.75
CA PHE A 90 -19.92 20.21 5.54
C PHE A 90 -19.95 18.87 4.79
N LEU A 91 -21.13 18.48 4.29
CA LEU A 91 -21.32 17.22 3.57
C LEU A 91 -20.43 17.14 2.33
N HIS A 92 -20.38 18.19 1.50
CA HIS A 92 -19.53 18.21 0.31
C HIS A 92 -18.04 18.12 0.66
N ALA A 93 -17.57 18.83 1.69
CA ALA A 93 -16.19 18.76 2.14
C ALA A 93 -15.80 17.33 2.58
N GLN A 94 -16.68 16.65 3.33
CA GLN A 94 -16.43 15.28 3.76
C GLN A 94 -16.43 14.28 2.58
N LEU A 95 -17.29 14.49 1.58
CA LEU A 95 -17.28 13.68 0.37
C LEU A 95 -16.04 13.93 -0.49
N ASP A 96 -15.55 15.18 -0.55
CA ASP A 96 -14.28 15.52 -1.21
C ASP A 96 -13.09 14.84 -0.54
N ASP A 97 -13.05 14.86 0.80
CA ASP A 97 -12.00 14.18 1.57
C ASP A 97 -11.99 12.67 1.28
N GLU A 98 -13.15 12.01 1.30
CA GLU A 98 -13.25 10.59 0.96
C GLU A 98 -12.89 10.29 -0.50
N LEU A 99 -13.27 11.17 -1.42
CA LEU A 99 -12.89 11.05 -2.83
C LEU A 99 -11.37 11.13 -3.01
N ASN A 100 -10.71 12.05 -2.30
CA ASN A 100 -9.27 12.18 -2.31
C ASN A 100 -8.58 10.96 -1.68
N ILE A 101 -9.14 10.43 -0.59
CA ILE A 101 -8.67 9.18 0.03
C ILE A 101 -8.77 8.02 -0.97
N LEU A 102 -9.90 7.86 -1.68
CA LEU A 102 -10.04 6.83 -2.71
C LEU A 102 -9.05 7.03 -3.85
N LYS A 103 -8.89 8.26 -4.35
CA LYS A 103 -7.90 8.58 -5.41
C LYS A 103 -6.48 8.23 -5.00
N SER A 104 -6.11 8.43 -3.73
CA SER A 104 -4.78 8.07 -3.20
C SER A 104 -4.53 6.55 -3.09
N LYS A 105 -5.58 5.73 -3.15
CA LYS A 105 -5.49 4.25 -3.03
C LYS A 105 -5.21 3.54 -4.37
N PHE A 106 -5.05 4.29 -5.47
CA PHE A 106 -4.60 3.70 -6.73
C PHE A 106 -3.18 3.21 -6.61
N VAL A 107 -2.95 1.97 -7.04
CA VAL A 107 -1.63 1.37 -7.06
C VAL A 107 -1.12 1.36 -8.50
N GLU A 108 0.10 1.85 -8.70
CA GLU A 108 0.78 1.75 -10.00
C GLU A 108 0.97 0.27 -10.37
N THR A 109 0.83 -0.06 -11.66
CA THR A 109 0.96 -1.44 -12.14
C THR A 109 2.35 -1.75 -12.71
N ASP A 110 3.13 -0.73 -13.06
CA ASP A 110 4.52 -0.86 -13.53
C ASP A 110 5.50 -0.52 -12.40
N ILE A 111 5.39 -1.27 -11.29
CA ILE A 111 6.23 -1.04 -10.13
C ILE A 111 7.62 -1.58 -10.42
N LYS A 112 8.62 -0.71 -10.32
CA LYS A 112 10.02 -1.11 -10.25
C LYS A 112 10.44 -1.09 -8.78
N VAL A 113 11.19 -2.10 -8.37
CA VAL A 113 11.73 -2.18 -7.01
C VAL A 113 13.24 -2.03 -7.13
N SER A 114 13.73 -0.85 -6.76
CA SER A 114 15.17 -0.61 -6.63
C SER A 114 15.78 -1.50 -5.52
N PRO A 115 17.09 -1.77 -5.57
CA PRO A 115 17.79 -2.45 -4.48
C PRO A 115 17.52 -1.80 -3.11
N GLU A 116 17.54 -0.48 -3.01
CA GLU A 116 17.32 0.29 -1.79
C GLU A 116 15.90 0.10 -1.24
N GLU A 117 14.89 0.10 -2.12
CA GLU A 117 13.49 -0.19 -1.74
C GLU A 117 13.34 -1.63 -1.28
N TYR A 118 13.99 -2.58 -1.97
CA TYR A 118 14.03 -3.98 -1.54
C TYR A 118 14.66 -4.12 -0.15
N LYS A 119 15.78 -3.44 0.11
CA LYS A 119 16.44 -3.43 1.42
C LYS A 119 15.50 -2.94 2.51
N LYS A 120 14.83 -1.80 2.29
CA LYS A 120 13.84 -1.24 3.20
C LYS A 120 12.72 -2.25 3.46
N PHE A 121 12.18 -2.85 2.40
CA PHE A 121 11.16 -3.90 2.50
C PHE A 121 11.62 -5.06 3.40
N ARG A 122 12.84 -5.57 3.23
CA ARG A 122 13.38 -6.66 4.05
C ARG A 122 13.54 -6.30 5.52
N ILE A 123 13.97 -5.08 5.81
CA ILE A 123 14.07 -4.58 7.18
C ILE A 123 12.70 -4.55 7.84
N ASP A 124 11.71 -4.00 7.13
CA ASP A 124 10.34 -3.93 7.63
C ASP A 124 9.72 -5.32 7.72
N GLU A 125 10.12 -6.26 6.86
CA GLU A 125 9.70 -7.67 6.91
C GLU A 125 10.10 -8.37 8.20
N VAL A 126 11.36 -8.21 8.58
CA VAL A 126 11.88 -8.79 9.80
C VAL A 126 11.27 -8.12 11.03
N LYS A 127 10.99 -6.81 11.00
CA LYS A 127 10.26 -6.14 12.10
C LYS A 127 8.85 -6.68 12.21
N ALA A 128 8.18 -6.89 11.07
CA ALA A 128 6.80 -7.32 10.99
C ALA A 128 6.59 -8.76 11.47
N SER A 129 7.44 -9.70 11.04
CA SER A 129 7.37 -11.11 11.48
C SER A 129 7.47 -11.28 13.02
N LYS A 130 8.15 -10.36 13.70
CA LYS A 130 8.24 -10.34 15.18
C LYS A 130 6.99 -9.80 15.84
N ASN A 131 6.32 -8.87 15.18
CA ASN A 131 5.12 -8.21 15.69
C ASN A 131 3.93 -8.72 14.88
N LYS A 132 3.36 -9.89 15.26
CA LYS A 132 2.28 -10.66 14.56
C LYS A 132 1.05 -9.85 14.04
N ARG A 133 1.03 -8.52 14.23
CA ARG A 133 0.05 -7.56 13.73
C ARG A 133 0.50 -6.77 12.50
N TYR A 134 1.77 -6.81 12.10
CA TYR A 134 2.25 -6.07 10.95
C TYR A 134 1.88 -6.79 9.65
N LYS A 135 1.31 -6.01 8.75
CA LYS A 135 0.68 -6.41 7.51
C LYS A 135 1.34 -5.51 6.46
N TYR A 136 2.12 -6.07 5.54
CA TYR A 136 2.85 -5.25 4.54
C TYR A 136 1.86 -4.45 3.73
N THR A 137 2.11 -3.16 3.60
CA THR A 137 1.49 -2.32 2.60
C THR A 137 2.45 -2.25 1.41
N ILE A 138 2.10 -2.81 0.25
CA ILE A 138 2.68 -2.29 -0.99
C ILE A 138 2.12 -0.88 -1.14
N TYR A 139 3.00 0.11 -1.14
CA TYR A 139 2.73 1.54 -1.34
C TYR A 139 1.47 2.06 -0.63
N GLU A 140 1.64 2.47 0.63
CA GLU A 140 0.71 3.17 1.54
C GLU A 140 -0.70 2.59 1.75
N ASN A 141 -1.21 1.68 0.91
CA ASN A 141 -2.64 1.38 0.85
C ASN A 141 -3.03 -0.07 0.51
N TYR A 142 -2.11 -0.95 0.07
CA TYR A 142 -2.47 -2.34 -0.25
C TYR A 142 -1.84 -3.38 0.67
N VAL A 143 -2.67 -3.99 1.52
CA VAL A 143 -2.26 -5.07 2.42
C VAL A 143 -2.67 -6.42 1.86
N ASP A 144 -1.74 -7.06 1.15
CA ASP A 144 -1.83 -8.49 0.87
C ASP A 144 -0.55 -9.17 1.33
N ILE A 145 -0.70 -10.27 2.05
CA ILE A 145 0.39 -11.18 2.40
C ILE A 145 1.06 -11.77 1.14
N ASN A 146 0.36 -11.79 0.01
CA ASN A 146 0.86 -12.21 -1.30
C ASN A 146 1.72 -11.14 -2.02
N ALA A 147 1.80 -9.92 -1.49
CA ALA A 147 2.67 -8.85 -1.99
C ALA A 147 4.15 -9.22 -2.04
N THR A 148 4.58 -10.11 -1.15
CA THR A 148 5.98 -10.46 -0.94
C THR A 148 6.60 -11.04 -2.20
N GLU A 149 5.93 -12.01 -2.84
CA GLU A 149 6.40 -12.63 -4.09
C GLU A 149 6.47 -11.63 -5.24
N PHE A 150 5.53 -10.68 -5.31
CA PHE A 150 5.55 -9.61 -6.30
C PHE A 150 6.78 -8.69 -6.13
N ILE A 151 7.09 -8.29 -4.89
CA ILE A 151 8.27 -7.48 -4.59
C ILE A 151 9.55 -8.26 -4.90
N TYR A 152 9.60 -9.54 -4.55
CA TYR A 152 10.75 -10.40 -4.79
C TYR A 152 11.00 -10.60 -6.28
N ALA A 153 9.96 -10.83 -7.06
CA ALA A 153 10.06 -10.96 -8.51
C ALA A 153 10.56 -9.67 -9.16
N ASN A 154 10.07 -8.49 -8.73
CA ASN A 154 10.57 -7.21 -9.24
C ASN A 154 12.05 -6.96 -8.89
N ALA A 155 12.45 -7.23 -7.65
CA ALA A 155 13.85 -7.08 -7.23
C ALA A 155 14.78 -8.06 -7.97
N ARG A 156 14.34 -9.31 -8.17
CA ARG A 156 15.06 -10.31 -8.99
C ARG A 156 15.24 -9.85 -10.41
N LEU A 157 14.17 -9.35 -11.03
CA LEU A 157 14.19 -8.87 -12.41
C LEU A 157 15.21 -7.75 -12.59
N GLU A 158 15.24 -6.79 -11.66
CA GLU A 158 16.21 -5.68 -11.72
C GLU A 158 17.65 -6.17 -11.56
N VAL A 159 17.89 -7.09 -10.64
CA VAL A 159 19.22 -7.70 -10.44
C VAL A 159 19.67 -8.49 -11.66
N TYR A 160 18.76 -9.23 -12.30
CA TYR A 160 19.07 -9.94 -13.53
C TYR A 160 19.39 -8.97 -14.68
N ASN A 161 18.74 -7.80 -14.73
CA ASN A 161 19.10 -6.76 -15.69
C ASN A 161 20.51 -6.20 -15.42
N LEU A 162 20.82 -5.85 -14.16
CA LEU A 162 22.13 -5.36 -13.75
C LEU A 162 23.25 -6.38 -14.02
N LEU A 163 23.02 -7.65 -13.67
CA LEU A 163 23.97 -8.72 -13.95
C LEU A 163 24.18 -8.89 -15.47
N GLY A 164 23.10 -8.88 -16.26
CA GLY A 164 23.20 -8.97 -17.71
C GLY A 164 24.08 -7.85 -18.31
N GLN A 165 23.83 -6.61 -17.91
CA GLN A 165 24.62 -5.45 -18.34
C GLN A 165 26.10 -5.61 -17.96
N ALA A 166 26.38 -5.98 -16.71
CA ALA A 166 27.75 -6.16 -16.24
C ALA A 166 28.48 -7.25 -17.03
N LEU A 167 27.83 -8.40 -17.28
CA LEU A 167 28.43 -9.49 -18.04
C LEU A 167 28.65 -9.13 -19.51
N ASP A 168 27.74 -8.38 -20.13
CA ASP A 168 27.90 -7.90 -21.51
C ASP A 168 29.06 -6.90 -21.65
N ASP A 169 29.36 -6.11 -20.62
CA ASP A 169 30.51 -5.21 -20.62
C ASP A 169 31.82 -5.96 -20.34
N ILE A 170 31.81 -6.86 -19.35
CA ILE A 170 32.94 -7.72 -19.04
C ILE A 170 33.32 -8.61 -20.22
N SER A 171 32.36 -9.09 -21.01
CA SER A 171 32.62 -9.95 -22.17
C SER A 171 33.51 -9.29 -23.22
N LYS A 172 33.56 -7.96 -23.23
CA LYS A 172 34.37 -7.14 -24.16
C LYS A 172 35.73 -6.79 -23.56
N SER A 173 35.97 -7.08 -22.29
CA SER A 173 37.19 -6.70 -21.58
C SER A 173 38.39 -7.56 -21.99
N LYS A 174 39.58 -6.94 -21.98
CA LYS A 174 40.84 -7.65 -22.25
C LYS A 174 41.09 -8.79 -21.25
N ALA A 175 40.72 -8.56 -19.99
CA ALA A 175 40.86 -9.55 -18.93
C ALA A 175 40.01 -10.80 -19.21
N PHE A 176 38.73 -10.63 -19.58
CA PHE A 176 37.88 -11.77 -19.91
C PHE A 176 38.35 -12.52 -21.15
N ILE A 177 38.77 -11.81 -22.20
CA ILE A 177 39.29 -12.44 -23.43
C ILE A 177 40.53 -13.29 -23.11
N ARG A 178 41.49 -12.75 -22.35
CA ARG A 178 42.71 -13.48 -21.95
C ARG A 178 42.38 -14.66 -21.03
N TYR A 179 41.47 -14.49 -20.08
CA TYR A 179 40.97 -15.56 -19.23
C TYR A 179 40.40 -16.72 -20.06
N GLN A 180 39.54 -16.44 -21.04
CA GLN A 180 38.97 -17.46 -21.92
C GLN A 180 40.04 -18.16 -22.77
N GLN A 181 41.02 -17.42 -23.29
CA GLN A 181 42.14 -17.98 -24.04
C GLN A 181 42.97 -18.96 -23.19
N ASN A 182 43.34 -18.55 -21.97
CA ASN A 182 44.11 -19.39 -21.07
C ASN A 182 43.30 -20.59 -20.57
N ARG A 183 42.00 -20.42 -20.30
CA ARG A 183 41.10 -21.53 -19.98
C ARG A 183 41.02 -22.56 -21.11
N ASN A 184 40.84 -22.10 -22.35
CA ASN A 184 40.81 -22.98 -23.52
C ASN A 184 42.15 -23.72 -23.69
N TYR A 185 43.28 -23.07 -23.42
CA TYR A 185 44.58 -23.74 -23.41
C TYR A 185 44.61 -24.93 -22.43
N PHE A 186 44.11 -24.75 -21.19
CA PHE A 186 44.05 -25.85 -20.23
C PHE A 186 43.14 -26.98 -20.69
N ILE A 187 41.96 -26.66 -21.25
CA ILE A 187 40.99 -27.66 -21.71
C ILE A 187 41.53 -28.46 -22.89
N THR A 188 42.05 -27.78 -23.93
CA THR A 188 42.52 -28.44 -25.16
C THR A 188 43.79 -29.26 -24.93
N ASN A 189 44.62 -28.88 -23.96
CA ASN A 189 45.90 -29.56 -23.69
C ASN A 189 45.86 -30.43 -22.42
N LYS A 190 44.67 -30.81 -21.95
CA LYS A 190 44.45 -31.47 -20.66
C LYS A 190 45.41 -32.64 -20.39
N GLU A 191 45.41 -33.65 -21.26
CA GLU A 191 46.22 -34.87 -21.05
C GLU A 191 47.73 -34.56 -20.99
N SER A 192 48.19 -33.61 -21.82
CA SER A 192 49.61 -33.21 -21.84
C SER A 192 50.00 -32.42 -20.59
N ILE A 193 49.13 -31.53 -20.13
CA ILE A 193 49.34 -30.73 -18.92
C ILE A 193 49.30 -31.62 -17.68
N GLU A 194 48.33 -32.54 -17.58
CA GLU A 194 48.24 -33.52 -16.50
C GLU A 194 49.52 -34.35 -16.40
N LYS A 195 50.03 -34.84 -17.54
CA LYS A 195 51.30 -35.57 -17.58
C LYS A 195 52.48 -34.73 -17.07
N ILE A 196 52.61 -33.48 -17.53
CA ILE A 196 53.67 -32.57 -17.09
C ILE A 196 53.60 -32.36 -15.57
N ILE A 197 52.40 -32.19 -15.03
CA ILE A 197 52.18 -31.97 -13.60
C ILE A 197 52.47 -33.25 -12.80
N LEU A 198 52.04 -34.43 -13.28
CA LEU A 198 52.34 -35.75 -12.69
C LEU A 198 53.84 -36.06 -12.59
N GLU A 199 54.61 -35.61 -13.57
CA GLU A 199 56.06 -35.79 -13.63
C GLU A 199 56.84 -34.71 -12.84
N ASP A 200 56.16 -33.69 -12.31
CA ASP A 200 56.79 -32.61 -11.56
C ASP A 200 57.00 -32.97 -10.08
N HIS A 201 58.21 -33.44 -9.76
CA HIS A 201 58.61 -33.83 -8.41
C HIS A 201 58.69 -32.68 -7.39
N SER A 202 58.53 -31.42 -7.82
CA SER A 202 58.51 -30.26 -6.90
C SER A 202 57.14 -30.02 -6.26
N ILE A 203 56.11 -30.77 -6.69
CA ILE A 203 54.73 -30.64 -6.23
C ILE A 203 54.39 -31.81 -5.29
N SER A 204 54.04 -31.51 -4.04
CA SER A 204 53.75 -32.55 -3.03
C SER A 204 52.35 -33.16 -3.11
N LEU A 205 51.41 -32.48 -3.75
CA LEU A 205 49.98 -32.85 -3.84
C LEU A 205 49.48 -32.76 -5.29
N VAL A 206 50.09 -33.57 -6.14
CA VAL A 206 49.94 -33.48 -7.60
C VAL A 206 48.51 -33.77 -8.07
N ASN A 207 47.87 -34.79 -7.50
CA ASN A 207 46.49 -35.15 -7.83
C ASN A 207 45.51 -34.04 -7.42
N ASP A 208 45.72 -33.40 -6.26
CA ASP A 208 44.87 -32.29 -5.80
C ASP A 208 44.99 -31.09 -6.74
N LEU A 209 46.19 -30.82 -7.28
CA LEU A 209 46.40 -29.76 -8.27
C LEU A 209 45.69 -30.06 -9.60
N ILE A 210 45.76 -31.30 -10.08
CA ILE A 210 45.05 -31.72 -11.30
C ILE A 210 43.54 -31.64 -11.10
N ASP A 211 43.04 -32.13 -9.97
CA ASP A 211 41.62 -32.06 -9.62
C ASP A 211 41.13 -30.62 -9.48
N TYR A 212 41.98 -29.73 -8.97
CA TYR A 212 41.72 -28.29 -8.91
C TYR A 212 41.64 -27.65 -10.30
N ILE A 213 42.59 -27.96 -11.19
CA ILE A 213 42.58 -27.40 -12.56
C ILE A 213 41.35 -27.90 -13.33
N TYR A 214 40.96 -29.17 -13.16
CA TYR A 214 40.04 -29.85 -14.09
C TYR A 214 38.74 -30.42 -13.53
N TYR A 215 38.67 -30.89 -12.28
CA TYR A 215 37.64 -31.88 -11.89
C TYR A 215 36.76 -31.56 -10.69
N SER A 216 37.06 -30.56 -9.87
CA SER A 216 36.43 -30.57 -8.56
C SER A 216 34.92 -30.25 -8.54
N LYS A 217 34.18 -31.14 -7.86
CA LYS A 217 32.77 -31.03 -7.44
C LYS A 217 32.52 -29.84 -6.49
N TYR A 218 33.57 -29.18 -6.03
CA TYR A 218 33.53 -28.06 -5.07
C TYR A 218 34.37 -26.82 -5.47
N SER A 219 35.20 -26.90 -6.52
CA SER A 219 36.28 -25.93 -6.84
C SER A 219 37.10 -26.30 -8.10
N SER A 220 36.62 -26.02 -9.32
CA SER A 220 37.54 -25.94 -10.46
C SER A 220 38.38 -24.65 -10.37
N LEU A 221 39.41 -24.46 -11.20
CA LEU A 221 40.05 -23.15 -11.39
C LEU A 221 38.97 -22.06 -11.54
N VAL A 222 37.90 -22.33 -12.30
CA VAL A 222 36.69 -21.47 -12.44
C VAL A 222 35.86 -21.35 -11.16
N GLY A 223 35.73 -22.43 -10.39
CA GLY A 223 35.04 -22.48 -9.11
C GLY A 223 35.76 -21.68 -8.02
N ASP A 224 37.07 -21.80 -7.85
CA ASP A 224 37.82 -21.08 -6.82
C ASP A 224 38.09 -19.61 -7.17
N ILE A 225 38.14 -19.30 -8.46
CA ILE A 225 38.01 -17.95 -8.98
C ILE A 225 36.70 -17.26 -8.56
N TYR A 226 35.62 -18.03 -8.45
CA TYR A 226 34.34 -17.59 -7.89
C TYR A 226 34.41 -17.37 -6.35
N TRP A 227 35.41 -17.94 -5.67
CA TRP A 227 35.59 -17.89 -4.21
C TRP A 227 36.72 -16.96 -3.70
N MET A 228 37.62 -16.54 -4.59
CA MET A 228 38.83 -15.76 -4.27
C MET A 228 38.59 -14.27 -3.96
N VAL A 229 37.37 -13.80 -4.10
CA VAL A 229 36.99 -12.39 -3.89
C VAL A 229 37.14 -11.92 -2.43
N ASP A 230 37.31 -12.85 -1.50
CA ASP A 230 36.86 -12.64 -0.12
C ASP A 230 37.80 -13.10 1.00
N ARG A 231 39.04 -13.45 0.68
CA ARG A 231 40.04 -13.79 1.70
C ARG A 231 41.17 -12.76 1.69
N ASP A 232 41.37 -12.10 2.83
CA ASP A 232 42.64 -11.44 3.19
C ASP A 232 43.81 -12.40 2.93
N ASN A 233 44.80 -12.01 2.10
CA ASN A 233 46.20 -12.49 1.94
C ASN A 233 46.57 -13.97 2.23
N SER A 234 45.59 -14.85 2.36
CA SER A 234 45.63 -16.28 2.69
C SER A 234 44.83 -17.04 1.63
N SER A 235 44.96 -16.53 0.40
CA SER A 235 44.52 -17.15 -0.84
C SER A 235 45.06 -18.58 -0.95
N PRO A 236 44.51 -19.34 -1.91
CA PRO A 236 43.48 -20.37 -1.78
C PRO A 236 43.72 -21.27 -0.57
N SER A 237 43.25 -22.52 -0.53
CA SER A 237 43.58 -23.38 0.61
C SER A 237 45.10 -23.31 0.86
N SER A 238 45.57 -23.12 2.10
CA SER A 238 47.00 -23.18 2.45
C SER A 238 47.67 -24.50 2.04
N SER A 239 46.90 -25.44 1.49
CA SER A 239 47.25 -26.69 0.83
C SER A 239 47.55 -26.58 -0.68
N PHE A 240 47.29 -25.46 -1.35
CA PHE A 240 47.48 -25.30 -2.80
C PHE A 240 48.72 -24.44 -3.09
N ARG A 241 49.72 -25.04 -3.74
CA ARG A 241 51.00 -24.40 -4.05
C ARG A 241 51.28 -24.46 -5.57
N TRP A 242 50.46 -23.80 -6.38
CA TRP A 242 50.72 -23.64 -7.82
C TRP A 242 52.01 -22.84 -8.09
N GLU A 243 52.46 -22.06 -7.10
CA GLU A 243 53.79 -21.47 -7.03
C GLU A 243 54.91 -22.51 -7.17
N ASN A 244 54.64 -23.78 -6.83
CA ASN A 244 55.60 -24.87 -6.96
C ASN A 244 55.61 -25.50 -8.36
N ILE A 245 54.74 -25.10 -9.30
CA ILE A 245 54.78 -25.67 -10.66
C ILE A 245 56.05 -25.21 -11.36
N SER A 246 56.97 -26.15 -11.63
CA SER A 246 58.26 -25.84 -12.27
C SER A 246 58.10 -25.42 -13.74
N ASN A 247 57.04 -25.90 -14.41
CA ASN A 247 56.73 -25.49 -15.77
C ASN A 247 56.23 -24.04 -15.81
N LYS A 248 57.13 -23.12 -16.17
CA LYS A 248 56.85 -21.68 -16.26
C LYS A 248 55.68 -21.31 -17.16
N ALA A 249 55.42 -22.06 -18.23
CA ALA A 249 54.33 -21.74 -19.15
C ALA A 249 52.96 -22.01 -18.50
N ILE A 250 52.83 -23.15 -17.80
CA ILE A 250 51.64 -23.50 -17.02
C ILE A 250 51.47 -22.52 -15.85
N HIS A 251 52.53 -22.28 -15.09
CA HIS A 251 52.53 -21.36 -13.94
C HIS A 251 52.08 -19.95 -14.35
N ASN A 252 52.71 -19.35 -15.37
CA ASN A 252 52.37 -17.99 -15.82
C ASN A 252 50.91 -17.87 -16.29
N LYS A 253 50.37 -18.91 -16.94
CA LYS A 253 48.96 -18.90 -17.37
C LYS A 253 47.99 -18.96 -16.21
N ILE A 254 48.31 -19.71 -15.16
CA ILE A 254 47.53 -19.71 -13.92
C ILE A 254 47.56 -18.32 -13.29
N GLU A 255 48.73 -17.72 -13.12
CA GLU A 255 48.88 -16.35 -12.59
C GLU A 255 48.09 -15.30 -13.39
N GLU A 256 48.17 -15.34 -14.72
CA GLU A 256 47.38 -14.45 -15.59
C GLU A 256 45.88 -14.62 -15.37
N MET A 257 45.40 -15.88 -15.29
CA MET A 257 43.98 -16.14 -15.02
C MET A 257 43.56 -15.59 -13.65
N LEU A 258 44.36 -15.78 -12.60
CA LEU A 258 44.06 -15.23 -11.27
C LEU A 258 43.96 -13.69 -11.30
N SER A 259 44.88 -13.03 -12.01
CA SER A 259 44.84 -11.58 -12.23
C SER A 259 43.59 -11.15 -13.01
N ASP A 260 43.26 -11.86 -14.09
CA ASP A 260 42.10 -11.55 -14.93
C ASP A 260 40.79 -11.59 -14.16
N ILE A 261 40.68 -12.51 -13.21
CA ILE A 261 39.49 -12.62 -12.37
C ILE A 261 39.38 -11.53 -11.34
N LYS A 262 40.50 -11.09 -10.77
CA LYS A 262 40.50 -9.90 -9.93
C LYS A 262 39.98 -8.69 -10.72
N ASP A 263 40.39 -8.56 -11.98
CA ASP A 263 39.91 -7.49 -12.86
C ASP A 263 38.44 -7.63 -13.25
N ILE A 264 37.98 -8.84 -13.59
CA ILE A 264 36.56 -9.14 -13.82
C ILE A 264 35.74 -8.79 -12.57
N HIS A 265 36.24 -9.15 -11.39
CA HIS A 265 35.58 -8.84 -10.14
C HIS A 265 35.50 -7.34 -9.86
N ASN A 266 36.58 -6.60 -10.12
CA ASN A 266 36.57 -5.14 -10.01
C ASN A 266 35.60 -4.49 -11.01
N GLN A 267 35.45 -5.06 -12.22
CA GLN A 267 34.45 -4.60 -13.19
C GLN A 267 33.03 -4.88 -12.70
N LEU A 268 32.75 -6.05 -12.12
CA LEU A 268 31.44 -6.30 -11.47
C LEU A 268 31.13 -5.21 -10.43
N LYS A 269 32.13 -4.80 -9.62
CA LYS A 269 31.95 -3.74 -8.62
C LYS A 269 31.57 -2.39 -9.23
N GLN A 270 32.06 -2.07 -10.43
CA GLN A 270 31.69 -0.84 -11.16
C GLN A 270 30.19 -0.83 -11.51
N HIS A 271 29.58 -2.01 -11.69
CA HIS A 271 28.15 -2.20 -11.91
C HIS A 271 27.36 -2.37 -10.59
N LYS A 272 27.91 -1.94 -9.45
CA LYS A 272 27.28 -2.04 -8.13
C LYS A 272 26.97 -3.48 -7.66
N ILE A 273 27.57 -4.49 -8.28
CA ILE A 273 27.36 -5.90 -7.92
C ILE A 273 28.68 -6.59 -7.56
N TYR A 274 28.61 -7.61 -6.72
CA TYR A 274 29.77 -8.44 -6.39
C TYR A 274 29.33 -9.82 -5.91
N PHE A 275 30.28 -10.77 -5.86
CA PHE A 275 30.04 -12.14 -5.40
C PHE A 275 30.99 -12.45 -4.26
N SER A 276 30.47 -12.53 -3.03
CA SER A 276 31.23 -12.68 -1.80
C SER A 276 30.52 -13.64 -0.83
N ARG A 277 31.19 -14.72 -0.40
CA ARG A 277 30.70 -15.69 0.60
C ARG A 277 31.24 -15.45 2.01
N SER A 278 32.17 -14.53 2.18
CA SER A 278 32.81 -14.26 3.46
C SER A 278 31.74 -13.92 4.49
N TYR A 279 31.87 -14.59 5.62
CA TYR A 279 31.20 -14.19 6.84
C TYR A 279 31.83 -12.88 7.37
N LEU A 280 32.94 -12.38 6.81
CA LEU A 280 33.74 -11.27 7.37
C LEU A 280 33.04 -9.90 7.41
N PHE A 281 31.91 -9.71 6.73
CA PHE A 281 31.03 -8.56 6.95
C PHE A 281 30.11 -8.74 8.17
N GLU A 282 30.50 -9.62 9.09
CA GLU A 282 29.91 -9.75 10.41
C GLU A 282 29.94 -8.44 11.22
N ASN A 283 30.78 -7.46 10.83
CA ASN A 283 30.98 -6.18 11.52
C ASN A 283 30.53 -4.93 10.73
N GLN A 284 29.98 -5.08 9.51
CA GLN A 284 29.41 -3.95 8.74
C GLN A 284 27.95 -4.24 8.38
N GLY A 285 27.06 -4.17 9.37
CA GLY A 285 25.64 -3.96 9.06
C GLY A 285 24.79 -5.21 8.81
N GLY A 286 25.27 -6.42 9.09
CA GLY A 286 24.34 -7.52 9.31
C GLY A 286 23.47 -7.18 10.53
N PHE A 287 22.23 -6.68 10.33
CA PHE A 287 21.33 -6.22 11.38
C PHE A 287 21.44 -7.10 12.63
N ILE A 288 22.13 -6.58 13.65
CA ILE A 288 22.23 -7.21 14.96
C ILE A 288 20.86 -7.00 15.59
N ASN A 289 20.18 -8.08 15.92
CA ASN A 289 18.92 -8.02 16.64
C ASN A 289 19.14 -7.27 17.97
N PRO A 290 18.59 -6.05 18.17
CA PRO A 290 18.95 -5.20 19.30
C PRO A 290 18.50 -5.77 20.66
N ILE A 291 17.67 -6.82 20.67
CA ILE A 291 17.17 -7.46 21.89
C ILE A 291 17.99 -8.70 22.27
N TYR A 292 18.63 -9.38 21.31
CA TYR A 292 19.24 -10.70 21.53
C TYR A 292 20.71 -10.80 21.13
N ASN A 293 21.31 -9.72 20.62
CA ASN A 293 22.69 -9.69 20.14
C ASN A 293 23.03 -10.87 19.18
N LYS A 294 22.03 -11.31 18.40
CA LYS A 294 22.15 -12.39 17.40
C LYS A 294 21.92 -11.80 16.01
N LYS A 295 22.80 -12.14 15.08
CA LYS A 295 22.69 -11.77 13.66
C LYS A 295 21.41 -12.33 13.06
N ILE A 296 20.63 -11.47 12.40
CA ILE A 296 19.50 -11.88 11.57
C ILE A 296 20.10 -12.57 10.34
N ARG A 297 20.06 -13.90 10.31
CA ARG A 297 20.32 -14.65 9.08
C ARG A 297 19.11 -14.46 8.19
N TYR A 298 19.19 -13.53 7.23
CA TYR A 298 18.27 -13.51 6.11
C TYR A 298 18.40 -14.87 5.42
N SER A 299 17.36 -15.70 5.54
CA SER A 299 17.27 -16.97 4.82
C SER A 299 16.88 -16.78 3.35
N ASP A 300 16.66 -15.54 2.93
CA ASP A 300 16.43 -15.22 1.53
C ASP A 300 17.77 -15.12 0.80
N GLU A 301 17.91 -16.06 -0.13
CA GLU A 301 19.07 -16.34 -0.96
C GLU A 301 19.34 -15.25 -2.01
N LEU A 302 18.65 -14.10 -1.98
CA LEU A 302 18.63 -13.19 -3.12
C LEU A 302 19.70 -12.12 -3.11
N LEU A 303 19.68 -11.22 -2.12
CA LEU A 303 20.49 -10.00 -2.13
C LEU A 303 20.90 -9.64 -0.71
N LYS A 304 22.20 -9.45 -0.50
CA LYS A 304 22.69 -8.63 0.61
C LYS A 304 23.12 -7.29 0.04
N ILE A 305 22.57 -6.21 0.55
CA ILE A 305 22.91 -4.86 0.12
C ILE A 305 23.73 -4.23 1.23
N ASP A 306 24.97 -3.87 0.89
CA ASP A 306 25.93 -3.24 1.80
C ASP A 306 25.35 -1.90 2.33
N ASP A 307 25.52 -1.68 3.64
CA ASP A 307 25.04 -0.50 4.36
C ASP A 307 25.78 0.77 3.95
N ASP A 308 27.06 0.65 3.56
CA ASP A 308 27.94 1.81 3.43
C ASP A 308 28.03 2.37 1.99
N ASN A 309 27.70 1.58 0.96
CA ASN A 309 27.97 1.94 -0.44
C ASN A 309 26.88 1.51 -1.46
N GLY A 310 25.82 0.82 -1.02
CA GLY A 310 24.73 0.32 -1.86
C GLY A 310 25.12 -0.82 -2.81
N MET A 311 26.24 -1.49 -2.56
CA MET A 311 26.69 -2.64 -3.36
C MET A 311 25.82 -3.87 -3.10
N ILE A 312 25.54 -4.63 -4.14
CA ILE A 312 24.68 -5.82 -4.10
C ILE A 312 25.53 -7.09 -4.17
N ASN A 313 25.50 -7.89 -3.11
CA ASN A 313 26.14 -9.20 -3.08
C ASN A 313 25.20 -10.28 -3.63
N LEU A 314 25.61 -10.91 -4.72
CA LEU A 314 24.86 -11.93 -5.44
C LEU A 314 25.29 -13.36 -5.14
N ALA A 315 26.28 -13.58 -4.27
CA ALA A 315 26.85 -14.91 -4.05
C ALA A 315 25.92 -15.91 -3.34
N HIS A 316 24.86 -15.42 -2.70
CA HIS A 316 23.83 -16.25 -2.11
C HIS A 316 22.75 -16.66 -3.12
N SER A 317 22.64 -15.97 -4.26
CA SER A 317 21.66 -16.28 -5.29
C SER A 317 22.18 -17.41 -6.15
N SER A 318 21.55 -18.59 -6.03
CA SER A 318 21.88 -19.73 -6.90
C SER A 318 21.76 -19.36 -8.37
N ALA A 319 20.73 -18.58 -8.74
CA ALA A 319 20.51 -18.12 -10.11
C ALA A 319 21.67 -17.25 -10.61
N CYS A 320 22.02 -16.20 -9.87
CA CYS A 320 23.09 -15.28 -10.27
C CYS A 320 24.46 -15.99 -10.30
N ASN A 321 24.73 -16.82 -9.31
CA ASN A 321 25.96 -17.62 -9.21
C ASN A 321 26.11 -18.53 -10.43
N ARG A 322 25.07 -19.31 -10.75
CA ARG A 322 25.08 -20.22 -11.91
C ARG A 322 25.21 -19.47 -13.23
N THR A 323 24.62 -18.30 -13.35
CA THR A 323 24.78 -17.44 -14.54
C THR A 323 26.22 -16.96 -14.70
N LEU A 324 26.85 -16.44 -13.64
CA LEU A 324 28.26 -16.04 -13.69
C LEU A 324 29.17 -17.24 -13.97
N GLN A 325 28.92 -18.39 -13.35
CA GLN A 325 29.68 -19.61 -13.59
C GLN A 325 29.56 -20.03 -15.07
N TYR A 326 28.36 -20.02 -15.64
CA TYR A 326 28.17 -20.34 -17.06
C TYR A 326 28.93 -19.35 -17.95
N PHE A 327 28.85 -18.05 -17.66
CA PHE A 327 29.62 -17.03 -18.38
C PHE A 327 31.14 -17.30 -18.36
N LEU A 328 31.70 -17.67 -17.21
CA LEU A 328 33.13 -17.98 -17.08
C LEU A 328 33.53 -19.32 -17.69
N GLU A 329 32.63 -20.31 -17.72
CA GLU A 329 32.89 -21.65 -18.28
C GLU A 329 32.86 -21.69 -19.82
N GLY A 330 32.53 -20.58 -20.48
CA GLY A 330 32.33 -20.54 -21.92
C GLY A 330 30.95 -21.05 -22.33
N GLU A 331 30.43 -20.46 -23.42
CA GLU A 331 29.05 -20.64 -23.88
C GLU A 331 28.86 -21.96 -24.64
N THR A 332 28.75 -23.08 -23.92
CA THR A 332 28.37 -24.39 -24.47
C THR A 332 27.02 -24.85 -23.94
N PRO A 333 26.09 -25.33 -24.80
CA PRO A 333 24.76 -25.75 -24.38
C PRO A 333 24.76 -26.75 -23.23
N LYS A 334 23.99 -26.45 -22.17
CA LYS A 334 23.84 -27.32 -21.00
C LYS A 334 22.54 -27.03 -20.25
N THR A 335 22.17 -27.98 -19.40
CA THR A 335 21.10 -27.81 -18.42
C THR A 335 21.69 -27.29 -17.12
N VAL A 336 21.23 -26.12 -16.69
CA VAL A 336 21.70 -25.44 -15.48
C VAL A 336 20.70 -25.66 -14.35
N SER A 337 21.18 -26.20 -13.23
CA SER A 337 20.39 -26.37 -12.00
C SER A 337 20.49 -25.13 -11.12
N VAL A 338 19.36 -24.44 -10.96
CA VAL A 338 19.18 -23.27 -10.09
C VAL A 338 18.31 -23.67 -8.90
N TYR A 339 18.69 -23.23 -7.70
CA TYR A 339 17.97 -23.55 -6.46
C TYR A 339 17.29 -22.29 -5.90
N ASP A 340 16.02 -22.43 -5.52
CA ASP A 340 15.25 -21.41 -4.80
C ASP A 340 14.59 -22.09 -3.60
N HIS A 341 14.97 -21.73 -2.37
CA HIS A 341 14.43 -22.32 -1.14
C HIS A 341 14.51 -23.87 -1.12
N LYS A 342 15.61 -24.43 -1.63
CA LYS A 342 15.85 -25.89 -1.79
C LYS A 342 15.08 -26.58 -2.92
N ILE A 343 14.29 -25.85 -3.72
CA ILE A 343 13.64 -26.37 -4.91
C ILE A 343 14.59 -26.23 -6.09
N GLU A 344 14.94 -27.35 -6.72
CA GLU A 344 15.77 -27.36 -7.94
C GLU A 344 14.91 -27.08 -9.18
N THR A 345 15.30 -26.07 -9.94
CA THR A 345 14.79 -25.81 -11.30
C THR A 345 15.89 -26.10 -12.31
N LYS A 346 15.61 -26.94 -13.29
CA LYS A 346 16.53 -27.27 -14.37
C LYS A 346 16.19 -26.44 -15.61
N ILE A 347 17.13 -25.60 -16.05
CA ILE A 347 16.93 -24.68 -17.16
C ILE A 347 17.90 -25.03 -18.28
N PRO A 348 17.42 -25.55 -19.44
CA PRO A 348 18.26 -25.69 -20.62
C PRO A 348 18.59 -24.31 -21.19
N ALA A 349 19.86 -24.09 -21.55
CA ALA A 349 20.29 -22.85 -22.18
C ALA A 349 21.55 -23.08 -23.03
N ASN A 350 21.63 -22.41 -24.17
CA ASN A 350 22.79 -22.47 -25.08
C ASN A 350 23.93 -21.55 -24.64
N ASN A 351 23.62 -20.50 -23.88
CA ASN A 351 24.59 -19.58 -23.28
C ASN A 351 24.02 -18.90 -22.02
N TYR A 352 24.82 -18.05 -21.38
CA TYR A 352 24.39 -17.33 -20.17
C TYR A 352 23.25 -16.34 -20.43
N ARG A 353 23.17 -15.75 -21.63
CA ARG A 353 22.11 -14.77 -21.98
C ARG A 353 20.75 -15.45 -22.06
N GLU A 354 20.68 -16.63 -22.68
CA GLU A 354 19.46 -17.43 -22.74
C GLU A 354 19.02 -17.91 -21.35
N LEU A 355 19.96 -18.35 -20.51
CA LEU A 355 19.67 -18.69 -19.11
C LEU A 355 19.07 -17.47 -18.38
N LEU A 356 19.70 -16.30 -18.53
CA LEU A 356 19.26 -15.08 -17.87
C LEU A 356 17.89 -14.61 -18.36
N GLU A 357 17.60 -14.70 -19.66
CA GLU A 357 16.27 -14.38 -20.21
C GLU A 357 15.19 -15.37 -19.75
N SER A 358 15.53 -16.66 -19.60
CA SER A 358 14.62 -17.65 -19.00
C SER A 358 14.27 -17.28 -17.55
N LEU A 359 15.28 -16.90 -16.75
CA LEU A 359 15.08 -16.43 -15.39
C LEU A 359 14.23 -15.15 -15.34
N LYS A 360 14.54 -14.14 -16.16
CA LYS A 360 13.73 -12.90 -16.26
C LYS A 360 12.28 -13.19 -16.67
N THR A 361 12.06 -14.12 -17.59
CA THR A 361 10.71 -14.50 -18.04
C THR A 361 9.90 -15.10 -16.90
N LYS A 362 10.52 -15.94 -16.07
CA LYS A 362 9.88 -16.47 -14.86
C LYS A 362 9.40 -15.36 -13.93
N GLU A 363 10.26 -14.39 -13.63
CA GLU A 363 9.89 -13.27 -12.74
C GLU A 363 8.80 -12.38 -13.37
N LYS A 364 8.92 -12.07 -14.67
CA LYS A 364 7.89 -11.32 -15.42
C LYS A 364 6.51 -11.99 -15.35
N ASN A 365 6.45 -13.32 -15.39
CA ASN A 365 5.20 -14.07 -15.27
C ASN A 365 4.59 -13.99 -13.86
N ILE A 366 5.41 -13.95 -12.81
CA ILE A 366 4.94 -13.75 -11.44
C ILE A 366 4.36 -12.34 -11.30
N ILE A 367 5.09 -11.33 -11.79
CA ILE A 367 4.70 -9.93 -11.78
C ILE A 367 3.37 -9.74 -12.54
N SER A 368 3.29 -10.21 -13.79
CA SER A 368 2.10 -10.04 -14.64
C SER A 368 0.87 -10.72 -14.05
N LYS A 369 1.04 -11.91 -13.46
CA LYS A 369 -0.04 -12.61 -12.77
C LYS A 369 -0.55 -11.82 -11.58
N PHE A 370 0.32 -11.29 -10.72
CA PHE A 370 -0.10 -10.48 -9.59
C PHE A 370 -0.80 -9.18 -10.03
N VAL A 371 -0.29 -8.51 -11.07
CA VAL A 371 -0.94 -7.32 -11.64
C VAL A 371 -2.36 -7.66 -12.11
N SER A 372 -2.52 -8.75 -12.87
CA SER A 372 -3.81 -9.20 -13.42
C SER A 372 -4.79 -9.64 -12.32
N ASP A 373 -4.34 -10.46 -11.38
CA ASP A 373 -5.22 -11.14 -10.43
C ASP A 373 -5.53 -10.26 -9.20
N VAL A 374 -4.68 -9.26 -8.93
CA VAL A 374 -4.73 -8.50 -7.68
C VAL A 374 -4.85 -6.99 -7.91
N LEU A 375 -3.86 -6.38 -8.56
CA LEU A 375 -3.80 -4.91 -8.69
C LEU A 375 -4.89 -4.35 -9.60
N VAL A 376 -5.15 -4.99 -10.74
CA VAL A 376 -6.18 -4.56 -11.68
C VAL A 376 -7.59 -4.66 -11.05
N PRO A 377 -8.00 -5.78 -10.43
CA PRO A 377 -9.28 -5.85 -9.72
C PRO A 377 -9.41 -4.83 -8.60
N HIS A 378 -8.34 -4.60 -7.81
CA HIS A 378 -8.33 -3.57 -6.75
C HIS A 378 -8.56 -2.18 -7.33
N ASN A 379 -7.78 -1.78 -8.34
CA ASN A 379 -7.92 -0.48 -9.00
C ASN A 379 -9.29 -0.32 -9.68
N ASN A 380 -9.85 -1.38 -10.26
CA ASN A 380 -11.19 -1.37 -10.83
C ASN A 380 -12.27 -1.17 -9.77
N LYS A 381 -12.19 -1.84 -8.61
CA LYS A 381 -13.10 -1.62 -7.48
C LYS A 381 -13.00 -0.18 -6.97
N ASN A 382 -11.78 0.33 -6.83
CA ASN A 382 -11.55 1.70 -6.38
C ASN A 382 -12.11 2.73 -7.38
N LYS A 383 -11.93 2.50 -8.69
CA LYS A 383 -12.52 3.32 -9.75
C LYS A 383 -14.04 3.34 -9.70
N ALA A 384 -14.68 2.18 -9.52
CA ALA A 384 -16.13 2.10 -9.40
C ALA A 384 -16.64 2.89 -8.18
N ASN A 385 -15.94 2.81 -7.04
CA ASN A 385 -16.28 3.58 -5.84
C ASN A 385 -16.14 5.10 -6.06
N ILE A 386 -15.11 5.53 -6.78
CA ILE A 386 -14.95 6.94 -7.20
C ILE A 386 -16.12 7.40 -8.05
N GLU A 387 -16.49 6.63 -9.07
CA GLU A 387 -17.62 6.97 -9.96
C GLU A 387 -18.95 7.07 -9.18
N ILE A 388 -19.17 6.17 -8.21
CA ILE A 388 -20.33 6.22 -7.30
C ILE A 388 -20.30 7.50 -6.46
N LEU A 389 -19.14 7.84 -5.88
CA LEU A 389 -19.02 8.99 -4.98
C LEU A 389 -19.12 10.32 -5.73
N GLU A 390 -18.51 10.45 -6.92
CA GLU A 390 -18.63 11.63 -7.79
C GLU A 390 -20.08 11.83 -8.27
N LYS A 391 -20.76 10.73 -8.62
CA LYS A 391 -22.20 10.78 -8.94
C LYS A 391 -23.03 11.15 -7.72
N LEU A 392 -22.70 10.66 -6.54
CA LEU A 392 -23.42 11.01 -5.32
C LEU A 392 -23.22 12.48 -4.99
N GLN A 393 -21.98 12.96 -4.98
CA GLN A 393 -21.60 14.33 -4.67
C GLN A 393 -22.29 15.33 -5.60
N SER A 394 -22.39 15.04 -6.89
CA SER A 394 -23.07 15.93 -7.85
C SER A 394 -24.60 15.96 -7.70
N ASN A 395 -25.19 14.91 -7.12
CA ASN A 395 -26.64 14.76 -7.04
C ASN A 395 -27.22 15.01 -5.65
N ILE A 396 -26.46 14.79 -4.58
CA ILE A 396 -26.97 14.88 -3.21
C ILE A 396 -27.34 16.32 -2.86
N LYS A 397 -28.54 16.51 -2.32
CA LYS A 397 -29.06 17.80 -1.86
C LYS A 397 -29.84 17.61 -0.58
N ILE A 398 -29.66 18.53 0.37
CA ILE A 398 -30.46 18.57 1.58
C ILE A 398 -31.79 19.25 1.24
N LYS A 399 -32.87 18.47 1.22
CA LYS A 399 -34.22 18.97 0.96
C LYS A 399 -34.75 19.75 2.15
N ASN A 400 -34.52 19.21 3.33
CA ASN A 400 -35.04 19.74 4.57
C ASN A 400 -34.05 19.49 5.71
N TYR A 401 -33.94 20.44 6.63
CA TYR A 401 -33.18 20.26 7.85
C TYR A 401 -33.94 20.89 9.01
N ASP A 402 -34.54 20.07 9.87
CA ASP A 402 -35.31 20.52 11.02
C ASP A 402 -34.60 20.23 12.34
N GLN A 403 -34.69 21.19 13.26
CA GLN A 403 -34.49 20.96 14.69
C GLN A 403 -35.85 20.99 15.40
N LYS A 404 -36.24 19.85 16.00
CA LYS A 404 -37.48 19.72 16.76
C LYS A 404 -37.18 19.61 18.24
N ILE A 405 -37.78 20.48 19.04
CA ILE A 405 -37.67 20.48 20.49
C ILE A 405 -39.06 20.30 21.07
N ARG A 406 -39.25 19.31 21.94
CA ARG A 406 -40.55 19.02 22.54
C ARG A 406 -40.50 19.20 24.04
N TRP A 407 -41.55 19.79 24.60
CA TRP A 407 -41.81 19.85 26.03
C TRP A 407 -43.09 19.10 26.35
N SER A 408 -43.05 18.30 27.42
CA SER A 408 -44.24 17.64 27.95
C SER A 408 -44.91 18.51 29.02
N LEU A 409 -46.22 18.59 28.92
CA LEU A 409 -47.10 19.30 29.85
C LEU A 409 -47.89 18.29 30.67
N VAL A 410 -47.91 18.49 31.99
CA VAL A 410 -48.67 17.66 32.94
C VAL A 410 -49.45 18.59 33.87
N GLY A 411 -50.71 18.85 33.52
CA GLY A 411 -51.58 19.79 34.25
C GLY A 411 -50.90 21.15 34.46
N GLU A 412 -50.86 21.60 35.71
CA GLU A 412 -50.24 22.87 36.11
C GLU A 412 -48.73 22.78 36.41
N GLN A 413 -48.11 21.60 36.29
CA GLN A 413 -46.68 21.44 36.55
C GLN A 413 -45.83 22.24 35.54
N LYS A 414 -44.60 22.57 35.95
CA LYS A 414 -43.62 23.21 35.05
C LYS A 414 -43.37 22.29 33.84
N PRO A 415 -43.46 22.79 32.59
CA PRO A 415 -43.15 22.00 31.40
C PRO A 415 -41.75 21.40 31.48
N VAL A 416 -41.61 20.16 31.04
CA VAL A 416 -40.34 19.42 31.08
C VAL A 416 -39.85 19.19 29.66
N LEU A 417 -38.56 19.48 29.40
CA LEU A 417 -37.92 19.16 28.12
C LEU A 417 -38.00 17.65 27.90
N ALA A 418 -38.71 17.23 26.86
CA ALA A 418 -38.94 15.82 26.55
C ALA A 418 -37.89 15.28 25.58
N ASN A 419 -37.57 16.02 24.52
CA ASN A 419 -36.51 15.68 23.57
C ASN A 419 -36.03 16.91 22.77
N CYS A 420 -34.90 16.72 22.08
CA CYS A 420 -34.43 17.58 20.99
C CYS A 420 -33.83 16.68 19.92
N GLU A 421 -34.28 16.81 18.69
CA GLU A 421 -33.87 15.98 17.55
C GLU A 421 -33.54 16.88 16.37
N LEU A 422 -32.45 16.54 15.68
CA LEU A 422 -32.08 17.09 14.39
C LEU A 422 -32.46 16.08 13.31
N ILE A 423 -33.14 16.52 12.27
CA ILE A 423 -33.67 15.65 11.21
C ILE A 423 -33.22 16.21 9.86
N VAL A 424 -32.39 15.46 9.16
CA VAL A 424 -31.91 15.80 7.82
C VAL A 424 -32.64 14.93 6.80
N GLU A 425 -33.28 15.57 5.84
CA GLU A 425 -33.89 14.89 4.69
C GLU A 425 -33.10 15.21 3.43
N THR A 426 -32.73 14.18 2.68
CA THR A 426 -32.03 14.34 1.41
C THR A 426 -32.89 13.86 0.24
N ASN A 427 -32.43 14.10 -0.98
CA ASN A 427 -33.03 13.52 -2.18
C ASN A 427 -32.60 12.07 -2.47
N SER A 428 -31.57 11.57 -1.79
CA SER A 428 -30.91 10.30 -2.11
C SER A 428 -31.03 9.25 -1.01
N PHE A 429 -31.29 9.66 0.23
CA PHE A 429 -31.34 8.77 1.40
C PHE A 429 -32.60 9.03 2.24
N PRO A 430 -33.04 8.02 3.01
CA PRO A 430 -34.07 8.21 4.03
C PRO A 430 -33.70 9.34 5.01
N PRO A 431 -34.69 9.94 5.70
CA PRO A 431 -34.44 10.92 6.75
C PRO A 431 -33.51 10.35 7.83
N VAL A 432 -32.48 11.12 8.20
CA VAL A 432 -31.53 10.76 9.24
C VAL A 432 -31.78 11.64 10.46
N ILE A 433 -31.90 10.99 11.63
CA ILE A 433 -32.20 11.64 12.91
C ILE A 433 -30.95 11.58 13.78
N SER A 434 -30.63 12.67 14.47
CA SER A 434 -29.53 12.73 15.45
C SER A 434 -29.69 11.69 16.57
N ASP A 435 -28.59 11.30 17.20
CA ASP A 435 -28.62 10.41 18.36
C ASP A 435 -29.44 11.05 19.50
N SER A 436 -30.48 10.33 19.94
CA SER A 436 -31.33 10.69 21.09
C SER A 436 -30.56 11.05 22.36
N LYS A 437 -29.35 10.49 22.56
CA LYS A 437 -28.47 10.79 23.70
C LYS A 437 -27.93 12.23 23.67
N LEU A 438 -27.89 12.85 22.49
CA LEU A 438 -27.43 14.22 22.29
C LEU A 438 -28.57 15.25 22.43
N ALA A 439 -29.78 14.84 22.83
CA ALA A 439 -30.91 15.75 23.00
C ALA A 439 -30.59 16.96 23.89
N ASN A 440 -29.84 16.77 24.98
CA ASN A 440 -29.42 17.90 25.83
C ASN A 440 -28.45 18.84 25.10
N ASN A 441 -27.54 18.32 24.29
CA ASN A 441 -26.60 19.12 23.51
C ASN A 441 -27.31 19.88 22.38
N CYS A 442 -28.24 19.20 21.70
CA CYS A 442 -29.14 19.77 20.71
C CYS A 442 -29.92 20.96 21.28
N PHE A 443 -30.51 20.82 22.47
CA PHE A 443 -31.23 21.91 23.11
C PHE A 443 -30.30 23.03 23.59
N SER A 444 -29.20 22.68 24.24
CA SER A 444 -28.24 23.66 24.77
C SER A 444 -27.62 24.52 23.66
N ALA A 445 -27.38 23.93 22.48
CA ALA A 445 -26.87 24.63 21.31
C ALA A 445 -27.82 25.72 20.76
N THR A 446 -29.07 25.80 21.24
CA THR A 446 -29.99 26.88 20.88
C THR A 446 -29.70 28.20 21.60
N TYR A 447 -28.92 28.16 22.69
CA TYR A 447 -28.45 29.34 23.42
C TYR A 447 -27.09 29.85 22.90
N SER A 448 -26.59 29.26 21.82
CA SER A 448 -25.40 29.73 21.11
C SER A 448 -25.84 30.63 19.95
N ASP A 449 -25.19 31.78 19.82
CA ASP A 449 -25.35 32.68 18.67
C ASP A 449 -24.75 32.10 17.38
N GLN A 450 -23.90 31.07 17.50
CA GLN A 450 -23.18 30.45 16.40
C GLN A 450 -23.64 29.01 16.14
N TYR A 451 -23.46 28.57 14.89
CA TYR A 451 -23.62 27.18 14.49
C TYR A 451 -22.57 26.30 15.18
N VAL A 452 -23.02 25.37 16.02
CA VAL A 452 -22.16 24.44 16.75
C VAL A 452 -21.98 23.16 15.94
N ASP A 453 -20.89 23.07 15.17
CA ASP A 453 -20.63 21.96 14.24
C ASP A 453 -20.79 20.58 14.88
N SER A 454 -20.28 20.37 16.09
CA SER A 454 -20.33 19.09 16.80
C SER A 454 -21.75 18.63 17.17
N VAL A 455 -22.74 19.53 17.09
CA VAL A 455 -24.15 19.24 17.37
C VAL A 455 -24.92 19.16 16.05
N TYR A 456 -24.84 20.20 15.23
CA TYR A 456 -25.63 20.29 14.01
C TYR A 456 -25.09 19.43 12.84
N ASN A 457 -23.90 18.85 12.95
CA ASN A 457 -23.43 17.87 11.95
C ASN A 457 -23.69 16.41 12.39
N ASP A 458 -24.23 16.16 13.60
CA ASP A 458 -24.50 14.80 14.10
C ASP A 458 -25.28 13.89 13.12
N PRO A 459 -26.46 14.28 12.60
CA PRO A 459 -27.17 13.45 11.63
C PRO A 459 -26.41 13.31 10.29
N LEU A 460 -25.52 14.25 9.95
CA LEU A 460 -24.69 14.17 8.75
C LEU A 460 -23.56 13.15 8.90
N TYR A 461 -23.00 12.99 10.11
CA TYR A 461 -22.04 11.91 10.38
C TYR A 461 -22.65 10.54 10.19
N GLN A 462 -23.91 10.34 10.58
CA GLN A 462 -24.63 9.09 10.33
C GLN A 462 -24.87 8.84 8.84
N LEU A 463 -25.27 9.89 8.11
CA LEU A 463 -25.40 9.82 6.65
C LEU A 463 -24.07 9.43 5.97
N LEU A 464 -22.96 10.03 6.38
CA LEU A 464 -21.62 9.72 5.87
C LEU A 464 -21.20 8.29 6.22
N TYR A 465 -21.53 7.82 7.42
CA TYR A 465 -21.29 6.44 7.83
C TYR A 465 -22.04 5.46 6.92
N ASP A 466 -23.31 5.72 6.61
CA ASP A 466 -24.11 4.88 5.71
C ASP A 466 -23.53 4.87 4.29
N ILE A 467 -23.11 6.02 3.76
CA ILE A 467 -22.41 6.13 2.47
C ILE A 467 -21.15 5.26 2.47
N ASN A 468 -20.31 5.41 3.48
CA ASN A 468 -19.05 4.67 3.60
C ASN A 468 -19.25 3.16 3.79
N SER A 469 -20.32 2.75 4.46
CA SER A 469 -20.67 1.33 4.62
C SER A 469 -21.01 0.68 3.27
N ASN A 470 -21.70 1.41 2.39
CA ASN A 470 -22.09 0.94 1.07
C ASN A 470 -20.92 0.85 0.08
N LEU A 471 -19.89 1.70 0.22
CA LEU A 471 -18.67 1.66 -0.60
C LEU A 471 -17.74 0.48 -0.26
N LYS A 472 -17.88 -0.12 0.93
CA LYS A 472 -17.02 -1.23 1.39
C LYS A 472 -17.52 -2.59 0.90
N ASN A 473 -18.82 -2.72 0.69
CA ASN A 473 -19.44 -3.89 0.05
C ASN A 473 -19.10 -3.91 -1.46
#